data_AF-A0A2Z3GEX8-F1
#
_entry.id   AF-A0A2Z3GEX8-F1
#
_cell.length_a   1.000
_cell.length_b   1.000
_cell.length_c   1.000
_cell.angle_alpha   90.00
_cell.angle_beta   90.00
_cell.angle_gamma   90.00
#
_symmetry.space_group_name_H-M   'P 1'
#
loop_
_entity.id
_entity.type
_entity.pdbx_description
1 polymer ?
#
loop_
_entity_poly.entity_id
_entity_poly.type
_entity_poly.pdbx_seq_one_letter_code
_entity_poly.pdbx_strand_id
1 'polypeptide(L)' 'MEHRAWPTFTDLAGAQASAATYFDYYHHERLHASLAHQLPWLAHQQLLSPTILNYPT' A
#
# COMPACT_ATOMS: atom_id res chain seq x y z
N MET A 1 6.84 -9.44 -12.01
CA MET A 1 6.45 -10.58 -11.16
C MET A 1 7.71 -11.00 -10.41
N GLU A 2 7.80 -10.74 -9.11
CA GLU A 2 8.91 -11.26 -8.29
C GLU A 2 8.79 -12.78 -8.18
N HIS A 3 9.60 -13.51 -8.96
CA HIS A 3 9.79 -14.94 -8.84
C HIS A 3 10.68 -15.23 -7.62
N ARG A 4 10.14 -15.11 -6.40
CA ARG A 4 10.77 -15.73 -5.23
C ARG A 4 10.34 -17.18 -5.15
N ALA A 5 11.31 -18.08 -5.09
CA ALA A 5 11.04 -19.48 -4.75
C ALA A 5 10.41 -19.54 -3.36
N TRP A 6 9.40 -20.40 -3.19
CA TRP A 6 8.78 -20.62 -1.88
C TRP A 6 9.81 -21.26 -0.93
N PRO A 7 10.05 -20.67 0.25
CA PRO A 7 10.96 -21.26 1.22
C PRO A 7 10.40 -22.58 1.74
N THR A 8 11.26 -23.60 1.85
CA THR A 8 10.95 -24.81 2.61
C THR A 8 11.38 -24.59 4.05
N PHE A 9 10.45 -24.73 4.99
CA PHE A 9 10.72 -24.49 6.41
C PHE A 9 11.10 -25.79 7.12
N THR A 10 12.23 -25.77 7.81
CA THR A 10 12.72 -26.89 8.64
C THR A 10 12.13 -26.90 10.04
N ASP A 11 11.66 -25.74 10.53
CA ASP A 11 11.07 -25.57 11.85
C ASP A 11 10.09 -24.39 11.91
N LEU A 12 9.28 -24.35 12.96
CA LEU A 12 8.23 -23.34 13.15
C LEU A 12 8.81 -21.93 13.33
N ALA A 13 9.96 -21.79 14.00
CA ALA A 13 10.56 -20.49 14.26
C ALA A 13 11.06 -19.85 12.95
N GLY A 14 11.69 -20.63 12.07
CA GLY A 14 12.08 -20.21 10.73
C GLY A 14 10.90 -19.81 9.86
N ALA A 15 9.79 -20.55 9.96
CA ALA A 15 8.54 -20.19 9.26
C ALA A 15 7.98 -18.85 9.75
N GLN A 16 7.94 -18.64 11.07
CA GLN A 16 7.45 -17.39 11.67
C GLN A 16 8.33 -16.19 11.31
N ALA A 17 9.65 -16.34 11.37
CA ALA A 17 10.59 -15.28 11.00
C ALA A 17 10.49 -14.91 9.51
N SER A 18 10.32 -15.90 8.64
CA SER A 18 10.13 -15.65 7.21
C SER A 18 8.80 -14.95 6.92
N ALA A 19 7.72 -15.31 7.62
CA ALA A 19 6.43 -14.65 7.48
C ALA A 19 6.50 -13.19 7.95
N ALA A 20 7.10 -12.93 9.12
CA ALA A 20 7.29 -11.57 9.64
C ALA A 20 8.08 -10.71 8.64
N THR A 21 9.20 -11.22 8.14
CA THR A 21 10.03 -10.54 7.13
C THR A 21 9.23 -10.21 5.86
N TYR A 22 8.38 -11.14 5.39
CA TYR A 22 7.56 -10.93 4.20
C TYR A 22 6.48 -9.86 4.43
N PHE A 23 5.81 -9.90 5.57
CA PHE A 23 4.81 -8.90 5.93
C PHE A 23 5.44 -7.51 6.08
N ASP A 24 6.61 -7.40 6.71
CA ASP A 24 7.32 -6.13 6.86
C ASP A 24 7.70 -5.53 5.50
N TYR A 25 8.25 -6.36 4.59
CA TYR A 25 8.56 -5.94 3.22
C TYR A 25 7.32 -5.46 2.47
N TYR A 26 6.27 -6.27 2.47
CA TYR A 26 5.05 -5.94 1.72
C TYR A 26 4.34 -4.74 2.32
N HIS A 27 4.32 -4.61 3.65
CA HIS A 27 3.72 -3.48 4.34
C HIS A 27 4.47 -2.19 4.05
N HIS A 28 5.81 -2.19 4.09
CA HIS A 28 6.61 -1.04 3.70
C HIS A 28 6.35 -0.65 2.24
N GLU A 29 6.57 -1.56 1.29
CA GLU A 29 6.47 -1.27 -0.13
C GLU A 29 5.05 -0.86 -0.56
N ARG A 30 4.00 -1.55 -0.08
CA ARG A 30 2.63 -1.18 -0.43
C ARG A 30 2.14 0.07 0.26
N LEU A 31 2.49 0.31 1.52
CA LEU A 31 2.06 1.52 2.21
C LEU A 31 2.68 2.75 1.53
N HIS A 32 3.96 2.67 1.18
CA HIS A 32 4.64 3.72 0.43
C HIS A 32 4.06 3.90 -0.98
N ALA A 33 3.82 2.82 -1.73
CA ALA A 33 3.21 2.90 -3.06
C ALA A 33 1.78 3.46 -3.03
N SER A 34 0.98 3.08 -2.03
CA SER A 34 -0.39 3.56 -1.84
C SER A 34 -0.42 5.04 -1.49
N LEU A 35 0.44 5.51 -0.58
CA LEU A 35 0.56 6.93 -0.25
C LEU A 35 1.04 7.76 -1.45
N ALA A 36 2.04 7.28 -2.17
CA ALA A 36 2.57 7.96 -3.36
C ALA A 36 1.53 8.11 -4.48
N HIS A 37 0.55 7.21 -4.59
CA HIS A 37 -0.52 7.30 -5.59
C HIS A 37 -1.79 7.99 -5.06
N GLN A 38 -2.23 7.69 -3.84
CA GLN A 38 -3.47 8.24 -3.29
C GLN A 38 -3.38 9.73 -3.00
N LEU A 39 -2.25 10.22 -2.47
CA LEU A 39 -2.14 11.64 -2.11
C LEU A 39 -2.23 12.55 -3.35
N PRO A 40 -1.47 12.30 -4.44
CA PRO A 40 -1.62 13.09 -5.66
C PRO A 40 -2.98 12.92 -6.32
N TRP A 41 -3.55 11.70 -6.29
CA TRP A 41 -4.87 11.45 -6.85
C TRP A 41 -5.98 12.22 -6.11
N LEU A 42 -5.98 12.18 -4.78
CA LEU A 42 -6.93 12.92 -3.95
C LEU A 42 -6.76 14.43 -4.12
N ALA A 43 -5.52 14.93 -4.17
CA ALA A 43 -5.25 16.34 -4.45
C ALA A 43 -5.76 16.76 -5.83
N HIS A 44 -5.60 15.90 -6.85
CA HIS A 44 -6.14 16.13 -8.19
C HIS A 44 -7.68 16.15 -8.20
N GLN A 45 -8.34 15.24 -7.49
CA GLN A 45 -9.81 15.24 -7.35
C GLN A 45 -10.34 16.48 -6.63
N GLN A 46 -9.63 16.99 -5.63
CA GLN A 46 -9.98 18.25 -4.95
C GLN A 46 -9.81 19.46 -5.88
N LEU A 47 -8.74 19.48 -6.69
CA LEU A 47 -8.51 20.55 -7.68
C LEU A 47 -9.58 20.54 -8.80
N LEU A 48 -10.02 19.35 -9.22
CA LEU A 48 -11.04 19.16 -10.25
C LEU A 48 -12.47 19.23 -9.71
N SER A 49 -12.66 19.31 -8.40
CA SER A 49 -13.95 19.64 -7.81
C SER A 49 -14.09 21.16 -7.84
N PRO A 50 -14.73 21.77 -8.87
CA PRO A 50 -15.20 23.12 -8.70
C PRO A 50 -16.08 23.08 -7.46
N THR A 51 -15.68 23.82 -6.44
CA THR A 51 -16.51 24.19 -5.31
C THR A 51 -17.92 24.34 -5.84
N ILE A 52 -18.82 23.41 -5.51
CA ILE A 52 -20.22 23.51 -5.92
C ILE A 52 -20.66 24.85 -5.37
N LEU A 53 -20.74 25.81 -6.28
CA LEU A 53 -20.93 27.21 -6.00
C LEU A 53 -22.33 27.28 -5.43
N ASN A 54 -22.38 27.44 -4.11
CA ASN A 54 -23.38 28.17 -3.35
C ASN A 54 -24.61 28.57 -4.20
N TYR A 55 -25.63 27.71 -4.26
CA TYR A 55 -26.96 28.12 -4.68
C TYR A 55 -27.76 28.43 -3.42
N PRO A 56 -28.02 29.72 -3.11
CA PRO A 56 -28.93 30.04 -2.02
C PRO A 56 -30.35 29.65 -2.44
N THR A 57 -31.06 28.93 -1.56
CA THR A 57 -32.52 28.86 -1.55
C THR A 57 -33.11 30.17 -1.05
#